data_AF-A0A7V9JWH9-F1
#
_entry.id   AF-A0A7V9JWH9-F1
#
_cell.length_a   1.000
_cell.length_b   1.000
_cell.length_c   1.000
_cell.angle_alpha   90.00
_cell.angle_beta   90.00
_cell.angle_gamma   90.00
#
_symmetry.space_group_name_H-M   'P 1'
#
loop_
_entity.id
_entity.type
_entity.pdbx_description
1 polymer ?
#
loop_
_entity_poly.entity_id
_entity_poly.type
_entity_poly.pdbx_seq_one_letter_code
_entity_poly.pdbx_strand_id
1 'polypeptide(L)' 'ELLEFVDEVVDELGSRKEIEHIHTILERGTSADEQLKVWEENNHDFKPVVDMLVKNTMENVPEICFD' A
#
# COMPACT_ATOMS: atom_id res chain seq x y z
N GLU A 1 6.13 -7.78 -17.99
CA GLU A 1 6.33 -9.19 -17.58
C GLU A 1 5.27 -9.71 -16.61
N LEU A 2 5.31 -9.41 -15.30
CA LEU A 2 4.36 -10.04 -14.35
C LEU A 2 2.88 -9.68 -14.59
N LEU A 3 2.59 -8.42 -14.96
CA LEU A 3 1.22 -8.01 -15.28
C LEU A 3 0.69 -8.69 -16.55
N GLU A 4 1.55 -8.84 -17.55
CA GLU A 4 1.21 -9.56 -18.80
C GLU A 4 1.00 -11.05 -18.54
N PHE A 5 1.78 -11.63 -17.62
CA PHE A 5 1.63 -13.03 -17.22
C PHE A 5 0.28 -13.31 -16.55
N VAL A 6 -0.22 -12.41 -15.70
CA VAL A 6 -1.51 -12.62 -15.02
C VAL A 6 -2.70 -12.14 -15.86
N ASP A 7 -2.50 -11.37 -16.92
CA ASP A 7 -3.58 -10.72 -17.68
C ASP A 7 -4.61 -11.69 -18.25
N GLU A 8 -4.23 -12.94 -18.53
CA GLU A 8 -5.14 -13.95 -19.07
C GLU A 8 -6.16 -14.49 -18.03
N VAL A 9 -5.87 -14.41 -16.72
CA VAL A 9 -6.73 -14.99 -15.66
C VAL A 9 -7.51 -13.96 -14.85
N VAL A 10 -7.08 -12.69 -14.87
CA VAL A 10 -7.63 -11.65 -13.98
C VAL A 10 -9.09 -11.30 -14.26
N ASP A 11 -9.53 -11.44 -15.52
CA ASP A 11 -10.93 -11.23 -15.88
C ASP A 11 -11.80 -12.40 -15.39
N GLU A 12 -11.32 -13.65 -15.54
CA GLU A 12 -12.02 -14.84 -15.06
C GLU A 12 -12.15 -14.86 -13.52
N LEU A 13 -11.13 -14.35 -12.82
CA LEU A 13 -11.13 -14.20 -11.37
C LEU A 13 -11.84 -12.93 -10.89
N GLY A 14 -12.36 -12.10 -11.79
CA GLY A 14 -13.02 -10.84 -11.46
C GLY A 14 -12.14 -9.86 -10.69
N SER A 15 -10.82 -9.93 -10.90
CA SER A 15 -9.80 -9.19 -10.12
C SER A 15 -9.18 -8.01 -10.89
N ARG A 16 -9.70 -7.70 -12.09
CA ARG A 16 -9.17 -6.64 -12.97
C ARG A 16 -9.08 -5.30 -12.23
N LYS A 17 -10.14 -4.93 -11.50
CA LYS A 17 -10.24 -3.65 -10.78
C LYS A 17 -9.22 -3.55 -9.64
N GLU A 18 -9.01 -4.66 -8.95
CA GLU A 18 -8.13 -4.79 -7.80
C GLU A 18 -6.67 -4.67 -8.24
N ILE A 19 -6.33 -5.25 -9.40
CA ILE A 19 -4.99 -5.18 -9.99
C ILE A 19 -4.67 -3.80 -10.55
N GLU A 20 -5.65 -3.02 -11.02
CA GLU A 20 -5.40 -1.66 -11.53
C GLU A 20 -4.65 -0.76 -10.53
N HIS A 21 -4.82 -0.99 -9.22
CA HIS A 21 -4.09 -0.26 -8.18
C HIS A 21 -2.57 -0.45 -8.24
N ILE A 22 -2.07 -1.50 -8.90
CA ILE A 22 -0.64 -1.74 -9.07
C ILE A 22 0.06 -0.55 -9.75
N HIS A 23 -0.62 0.15 -10.66
CA HIS A 23 -0.04 1.31 -11.35
C HIS A 23 0.23 2.46 -10.39
N THR A 24 -0.64 2.66 -9.38
CA THR A 24 -0.41 3.62 -8.30
C THR A 24 0.82 3.23 -7.47
N ILE A 25 0.99 1.94 -7.17
CA ILE A 25 2.16 1.44 -6.42
C ILE A 25 3.44 1.63 -7.23
N LEU A 26 3.42 1.37 -8.54
CA LEU A 26 4.56 1.53 -9.43
C LEU A 26 4.97 3.01 -9.59
N GLU A 27 4.02 3.94 -9.58
CA GLU A 27 4.29 5.38 -9.65
C GLU A 27 4.80 5.95 -8.32
N ARG A 28 4.15 5.59 -7.19
CA ARG A 28 4.47 6.11 -5.86
C ARG A 28 5.72 5.46 -5.24
N GLY A 29 6.01 4.21 -5.59
CA GLY A 29 6.99 3.36 -4.90
C GLY A 29 6.36 2.49 -3.82
N THR A 30 7.18 1.60 -3.24
CA THR A 30 6.75 0.62 -2.24
C THR A 30 6.59 1.26 -0.87
N SER A 31 5.91 0.56 0.05
CA SER A 31 5.87 1.00 1.45
C SER A 31 7.26 1.04 2.09
N ALA A 32 8.21 0.18 1.66
CA ALA A 32 9.57 0.23 2.17
C ALA A 32 10.29 1.52 1.75
N ASP A 33 10.08 1.98 0.51
CA ASP A 33 10.62 3.26 0.02
C ASP A 33 10.07 4.43 0.85
N GLU A 34 8.77 4.41 1.15
CA GLU A 34 8.13 5.42 1.99
C GLU A 34 8.64 5.38 3.44
N GLN A 35 8.80 4.19 4.02
CA GLN A 35 9.36 4.01 5.37
C GLN A 35 10.80 4.54 5.46
N LEU A 36 11.64 4.25 4.46
CA LEU A 36 13.00 4.78 4.39
C LEU A 36 13.01 6.30 4.27
N LYS A 37 12.11 6.87 3.45
CA LYS A 37 11.95 8.33 3.34
C LYS A 37 11.59 8.96 4.68
N VAL A 38 10.59 8.43 5.39
CA VAL A 38 10.20 8.94 6.72
C VAL A 38 11.35 8.81 7.71
N TRP A 39 12.09 7.70 7.68
CA TRP A 39 13.27 7.49 8.51
C TRP A 39 14.36 8.56 8.29
N GLU A 40 14.73 8.81 7.03
CA GLU A 40 15.74 9.81 6.66
C GLU A 40 15.28 11.24 6.99
N GLU A 41 13.99 11.55 6.80
CA GLU A 41 13.42 12.87 7.09
C GLU A 41 13.26 13.16 8.60
N ASN A 42 13.27 12.12 9.45
CA ASN A 42 13.01 12.24 10.88
C ASN A 42 14.25 11.92 11.75
N ASN A 43 15.44 12.36 11.32
CA ASN A 43 16.70 12.17 12.06
C ASN A 43 16.94 10.72 12.49
N HIS A 44 16.54 9.75 11.66
CA HIS A 44 16.74 8.35 11.99
C HIS A 44 16.05 7.95 13.32
N ASP A 45 14.84 8.45 13.58
CA ASP A 45 13.94 7.93 14.62
C ASP A 45 12.91 6.96 14.01
N PHE A 46 12.69 5.85 14.70
CA PHE A 46 11.72 4.83 14.27
C PHE A 46 10.28 5.20 14.64
N LYS A 47 10.06 6.06 15.66
CA LYS A 47 8.69 6.40 16.09
C LYS A 47 7.83 6.96 14.95
N PRO A 48 8.30 7.92 14.13
CA PRO A 48 7.50 8.45 13.03
C PRO A 48 7.18 7.40 11.96
N VAL A 49 8.07 6.44 11.74
CA VAL A 49 7.83 5.31 10.83
C VAL A 49 6.70 4.42 11.37
N VAL A 50 6.74 4.09 12.67
CA VAL A 50 5.69 3.30 13.32
C VAL A 50 4.35 4.04 13.32
N ASP A 51 4.34 5.33 13.65
CA ASP A 51 3.13 6.15 13.65
C ASP A 51 2.48 6.20 12.25
N MET A 52 3.30 6.35 11.20
CA MET A 52 2.84 6.27 9.82
C MET A 52 2.23 4.89 9.49
N LEU A 53 2.89 3.79 9.88
CA LEU A 53 2.37 2.44 9.64
C LEU A 53 1.04 2.19 10.34
N VAL A 54 0.90 2.63 11.59
CA VAL A 54 -0.36 2.56 12.34
C VAL A 54 -1.45 3.34 11.61
N LYS A 55 -1.16 4.59 11.22
CA LYS A 55 -2.12 5.43 10.50
C LYS A 55 -2.59 4.78 9.20
N ASN A 56 -1.66 4.31 8.36
CA ASN A 56 -1.99 3.73 7.06
C ASN A 56 -2.79 2.43 7.19
N THR A 57 -2.50 1.61 8.20
CA THR A 57 -3.23 0.37 8.46
C THR A 57 -4.67 0.65 8.91
N MET A 58 -4.90 1.75 9.62
CA MET A 58 -6.21 2.11 10.17
C MET A 58 -7.08 2.92 9.20
N GLU A 59 -6.58 3.34 8.03
CA GLU A 59 -7.25 4.27 7.11
C GLU A 59 -8.67 3.85 6.68
N ASN A 60 -8.95 2.54 6.63
CA ASN A 60 -10.25 1.99 6.24
C ASN A 60 -10.90 1.14 7.33
N VAL A 61 -10.38 1.23 8.57
CA VAL A 61 -10.97 0.56 9.73
C VAL A 61 -11.99 1.51 10.37
N PRO A 62 -13.26 1.10 10.49
CA PRO A 62 -14.26 1.92 11.19
C PRO A 62 -13.85 2.19 12.63
N GLU A 63 -14.01 3.43 13.11
CA GLU A 63 -13.74 3.77 14.52
C GLU A 63 -14.70 3.07 15.48
N ILE A 64 -15.90 2.73 15.00
CA ILE A 64 -16.92 2.01 15.74
C ILE A 64 -17.34 0.80 14.91
N CYS A 65 -17.10 -0.40 15.45
CA CYS A 65 -17.53 -1.64 14.84
C CYS A 65 -18.93 -1.99 15.38
N PHE A 66 -19.95 -1.68 14.58
CA PHE A 66 -21.38 -2.02 14.77
C PHE A 66 -22.13 -1.22 15.85
N ASP A 67 -23.37 -0.82 15.52
CA ASP A 67 -24.44 -0.47 16.47
C ASP A 67 -25.17 -1.74 16.92
#